data_AF-A0A2E8BUV2-F1
#
_entry.id   AF-A0A2E8BUV2-F1
#
_cell.length_a   1.000
_cell.length_b   1.000
_cell.length_c   1.000
_cell.angle_alpha   90.00
_cell.angle_beta   90.00
_cell.angle_gamma   90.00
#
_symmetry.space_group_name_H-M   'P 1'
#
loop_
_entity.id
_entity.type
_entity.pdbx_description
1 polymer ?
#
loop_
_entity_poly.entity_id
_entity_poly.type
_entity_poly.pdbx_seq_one_letter_code
_entity_poly.pdbx_strand_id
1 'polypeptide(L)' 'MVKEERGRRIIAAVISLVMLEKESGETIEPSLGRDEGSSWSKSHRRMAMGKTSWLNARTVRSTKR' A
#
# COMPACT_ATOMS: atom_id res chain seq x y z
N MET A 1 10.04 21.33 -42.65
CA MET A 1 10.35 22.02 -41.38
C MET A 1 9.13 22.55 -40.63
N VAL A 2 8.34 23.50 -41.15
CA VAL A 2 7.20 24.11 -40.38
C VAL A 2 6.17 23.08 -39.88
N LYS A 3 5.90 22.03 -40.68
CA LYS A 3 4.94 20.97 -40.33
C LYS A 3 5.45 20.08 -39.19
N GLU A 4 6.75 19.80 -39.13
CA GLU A 4 7.38 19.03 -38.04
C GLU A 4 7.42 19.83 -36.75
N GLU A 5 7.73 21.13 -36.83
CA GLU A 5 7.74 22.00 -35.67
C GLU A 5 6.33 22.17 -35.07
N ARG A 6 5.32 22.30 -35.93
CA ARG A 6 3.92 22.28 -35.52
C ARG A 6 3.54 20.95 -34.84
N GLY A 7 4.01 19.83 -35.38
CA GLY A 7 3.81 18.51 -34.77
C GLY A 7 4.42 18.40 -33.37
N ARG A 8 5.65 18.88 -33.19
CA ARG A 8 6.33 18.91 -31.88
C ARG A 8 5.60 19.77 -30.86
N ARG A 9 5.08 20.93 -31.28
CA ARG A 9 4.28 21.82 -30.41
C ARG A 9 2.98 21.16 -29.95
N ILE A 10 2.31 20.43 -30.85
CA ILE A 10 1.09 19.69 -30.50
C ILE A 10 1.40 18.57 -29.50
N ILE A 11 2.47 17.80 -29.72
CA ILE A 11 2.89 16.74 -28.79
C ILE A 11 3.21 17.32 -27.41
N ALA A 12 3.97 18.42 -27.35
CA ALA A 12 4.31 19.08 -26.09
C ALA A 12 3.06 19.59 -25.35
N ALA A 13 2.08 20.13 -26.07
CA ALA A 13 0.81 20.59 -25.48
C ALA A 13 -0.01 19.42 -24.90
N VAL A 14 -0.08 18.29 -25.61
CA VAL A 14 -0.80 17.09 -25.14
C VAL A 14 -0.14 16.51 -23.89
N ILE A 15 1.19 16.39 -23.88
CA ILE A 15 1.92 15.91 -22.69
C ILE A 15 1.67 16.83 -21.50
N SER A 16 1.75 18.15 -21.71
CA SER A 16 1.52 19.14 -20.65
C SER A 16 0.09 19.06 -20.11
N LEU A 17 -0.91 18.88 -20.99
CA LEU A 17 -2.30 18.72 -20.59
C LEU A 17 -2.50 17.46 -19.75
N VAL A 18 -1.95 16.32 -20.16
CA VAL A 18 -2.02 15.05 -19.41
C VAL A 18 -1.33 15.17 -18.06
N MET A 19 -0.22 15.90 -17.98
CA MET A 19 0.48 16.13 -16.70
C MET A 19 -0.31 17.06 -15.77
N LEU A 20 -0.91 18.12 -16.30
CA LEU A 20 -1.76 19.04 -15.54
C LEU A 20 -3.04 18.36 -15.05
N GLU A 21 -3.68 17.54 -15.88
CA GLU A 21 -4.87 16.76 -15.49
C GLU A 21 -4.52 15.68 -14.45
N LYS A 22 -3.26 15.22 -14.42
CA LYS A 22 -2.75 14.26 -13.44
C LYS A 22 -2.10 14.88 -12.20
N GLU A 23 -2.14 16.21 -12.02
CA GLU A 23 -1.81 16.83 -10.74
C GLU A 23 -2.80 16.41 -9.63
N SER A 24 -4.04 16.08 -9.98
CA SER A 24 -4.96 15.36 -9.10
C SER A 24 -4.71 13.87 -9.18
N GLY A 25 -3.45 13.48 -9.02
CA GLY A 25 -3.00 12.10 -9.14
C GLY A 25 -4.05 11.18 -8.55
N GLU A 26 -4.63 10.32 -9.40
CA GLU A 26 -4.86 8.94 -9.01
C GLU A 26 -3.48 8.39 -8.68
N THR A 27 -3.00 8.86 -7.53
CA THR A 27 -1.91 8.35 -6.78
C THR A 27 -2.25 6.88 -6.75
N ILE A 28 -1.30 6.05 -7.13
CA ILE A 28 -1.31 4.70 -6.61
C ILE A 28 -1.16 4.92 -5.10
N GLU A 29 -2.26 5.31 -4.44
CA GLU A 29 -2.30 5.44 -3.01
C GLU A 29 -1.91 4.05 -2.56
N PRO A 30 -0.90 3.94 -1.68
CA PRO A 30 -0.67 2.67 -1.03
C PRO A 30 -2.01 2.32 -0.41
N SER A 31 -2.67 1.27 -0.94
CA SER A 31 -3.93 0.82 -0.39
C SER A 31 -3.72 0.72 1.11
N LEU A 32 -4.63 1.27 1.93
CA LEU A 32 -4.64 1.01 3.36
C LEU A 32 -4.42 -0.50 3.50
N GLY A 33 -3.22 -0.86 4.01
CA GLY A 33 -2.81 -2.26 4.03
C GLY A 33 -3.91 -3.07 4.71
N ARG A 34 -4.01 -4.37 4.42
CA ARG A 34 -5.00 -5.20 5.10
C ARG A 34 -4.90 -4.96 6.60
N ASP A 35 -6.04 -4.64 7.22
CA ASP A 35 -6.12 -4.44 8.66
C ASP A 35 -5.40 -5.57 9.38
N GLU A 36 -4.84 -5.23 10.54
CA GLU A 36 -4.24 -6.23 11.38
C GLU A 36 -5.23 -7.38 11.59
N GLY A 37 -4.84 -8.59 11.15
CA GLY A 37 -5.72 -9.75 11.25
C GLY A 37 -6.24 -9.93 12.67
N SER A 38 -7.45 -10.47 12.81
CA SER A 38 -8.09 -10.68 14.11
C SER A 38 -7.16 -11.40 15.11
N SER A 39 -7.46 -11.26 16.41
CA SER A 39 -6.73 -11.97 17.46
C SER A 39 -6.62 -13.48 17.18
N TRP A 40 -7.65 -14.07 16.59
CA TRP A 40 -7.66 -15.44 16.07
C TRP A 40 -6.60 -15.66 14.99
N SER A 41 -6.62 -14.87 13.91
CA SER A 41 -5.66 -14.96 12.80
C SER A 41 -4.22 -14.79 13.27
N LYS A 42 -3.95 -13.82 14.16
CA LYS A 42 -2.64 -13.61 14.80
C LYS A 42 -2.22 -14.79 15.66
N SER A 43 -3.16 -15.40 16.41
CA SER A 43 -2.90 -16.56 17.25
C SER A 43 -2.58 -17.80 16.41
N HIS A 44 -3.40 -18.05 15.39
CA HIS A 44 -3.27 -19.18 14.49
C HIS A 44 -1.94 -19.14 13.72
N ARG A 45 -1.55 -17.96 13.19
CA ARG A 45 -0.25 -17.79 12.53
C ARG A 45 0.92 -18.13 13.45
N ARG A 46 0.86 -17.75 14.74
CA ARG A 46 1.91 -18.14 15.71
C ARG A 46 1.98 -19.64 15.91
N MET A 47 0.83 -20.30 16.04
CA MET A 47 0.78 -21.76 16.19
C MET A 47 1.33 -22.48 14.95
N ALA A 48 0.99 -22.02 13.74
CA ALA A 48 1.54 -22.55 12.50
C ALA A 48 3.07 -22.39 12.40
N MET A 49 3.63 -21.33 13.00
CA MET A 49 5.07 -21.13 13.13
C MET A 49 5.71 -21.87 14.32
N GLY A 50 4.99 -22.77 14.99
CA GLY A 50 5.46 -23.52 16.15
C GLY A 50 5.53 -22.72 17.46
N LYS A 51 4.96 -21.51 17.51
CA LYS A 51 4.90 -20.66 18.71
C LYS A 51 3.61 -20.92 19.49
N THR A 52 3.62 -20.61 20.79
CA THR A 52 2.43 -20.74 21.64
C THR A 52 1.32 -19.74 21.28
N SER A 53 0.07 -20.10 21.59
CA SER A 53 -1.12 -19.24 21.36
C SER A 53 -1.06 -17.91 22.14
N TRP A 54 -1.89 -16.93 21.78
CA TRP A 54 -1.76 -15.55 22.31
C TRP A 54 -2.26 -15.49 23.74
N LEU A 55 -3.30 -16.29 24.02
CA LEU A 55 -3.85 -16.52 25.35
C LEU A 55 -2.77 -17.10 26.27
N ASN A 56 -2.09 -18.17 25.85
CA ASN A 56 -1.07 -18.83 26.66
C ASN A 56 0.19 -17.98 26.83
N ALA A 57 0.57 -17.20 25.82
CA ALA A 57 1.70 -16.28 25.92
C ALA A 57 1.43 -15.12 26.91
N ARG A 58 0.18 -14.62 26.97
CA ARG A 58 -0.22 -13.58 27.93
C ARG A 58 -0.25 -14.10 29.35
N THR A 59 -0.75 -15.31 29.59
CA THR A 59 -0.82 -15.89 30.93
C THR A 59 0.58 -16.09 31.52
N VAL A 60 1.55 -16.57 30.74
CA VAL A 60 2.95 -16.72 31.18
C VAL A 60 3.60 -15.40 31.61
N ARG A 61 3.25 -14.28 30.96
CA ARG A 61 3.78 -12.97 31.36
C ARG A 61 3.13 -12.47 32.67
N SER A 62 1.85 -12.80 32.89
CA SER A 62 1.12 -12.41 34.09
C SER A 62 1.53 -13.20 35.34
N THR A 63 1.92 -14.47 35.21
CA THR A 63 2.40 -15.29 36.34
C THR A 63 3.85 -15.00 36.75
N LYS A 64 4.60 -14.26 35.93
CA LYS A 64 5.97 -13.81 36.25
C LYS A 64 6.04 -12.41 36.87
N ARG A 65 4.91 -11.73 37.04
CA ARG A 65 4.81 -10.42 37.67
C ARG A 65 4.30 -10.57 39.09
#